data_AF-A0A3D5CMH5-F1
#
_entry.id   AF-A0A3D5CMH5-F1
#
_cell.length_a   1.000
_cell.length_b   1.000
_cell.length_c   1.000
_cell.angle_alpha   90.00
_cell.angle_beta   90.00
_cell.angle_gamma   90.00
#
_symmetry.space_group_name_H-M   'P 1'
#
loop_
_entity.id
_entity.type
_entity.pdbx_description
1 polymer ?
#
loop_
_entity_poly.entity_id
_entity_poly.type
_entity_poly.pdbx_seq_one_letter_code
_entity_poly.pdbx_strand_id
1 'polypeptide(L)'
;MGTKFKRIGIQAMSGTMAMTLPAIAACSIGPTYEEWAATDGAAGRINLDAVQDAFKRSKSASDFEREVNEIYEGDGLILILAKNDENGLIVEGWEDLNNDSNADPENDDLLFSITEGQDNNHGMRGYGANGYYNNGFGGSGFLFGYLVGSAFVPRGYYYHTPPTAAPGLKRQRDMYRRTSRYRSQVSTNSKYFSRQKSFAGSKYTSSGKNVSNAREKYMSTQKSTGNFKSSSTGVRSSWGSTSRSAYGSRGSRGGGFRGYGGGQRIIGVS
;
A
#
# COMPACT_ATOMS: atom_id res chain seq x y z
N MET A 1 -56.52 -26.99 43.08
CA MET A 1 -55.71 -25.79 43.42
C MET A 1 -55.44 -25.84 44.92
N GLY A 2 -54.23 -25.77 45.47
CA GLY A 2 -52.90 -25.61 44.89
C GLY A 2 -51.86 -26.33 45.78
N THR A 3 -50.83 -26.86 45.14
CA THR A 3 -49.76 -27.68 45.70
C THR A 3 -48.69 -26.84 46.41
N LYS A 4 -48.15 -27.40 47.50
CA LYS A 4 -47.22 -26.80 48.46
C LYS A 4 -45.85 -26.48 47.84
N PHE A 5 -45.35 -25.25 48.07
CA PHE A 5 -43.98 -24.83 47.76
C PHE A 5 -42.98 -25.41 48.78
N LYS A 6 -41.96 -26.12 48.30
CA LYS A 6 -40.80 -26.57 49.11
C LYS A 6 -39.66 -25.56 49.02
N ARG A 7 -39.09 -25.25 50.19
CA ARG A 7 -37.85 -24.48 50.39
C ARG A 7 -36.63 -25.32 49.99
N ILE A 8 -35.67 -24.68 49.31
CA ILE A 8 -34.28 -25.13 49.07
C ILE A 8 -33.47 -23.90 49.53
N GLY A 9 -32.58 -23.91 50.52
CA GLY A 9 -31.54 -24.88 50.84
C GLY A 9 -30.19 -24.21 50.54
N ILE A 10 -29.76 -23.27 51.39
CA ILE A 10 -28.48 -22.54 51.28
C ILE A 10 -27.38 -23.48 51.77
N GLN A 11 -26.45 -23.86 50.88
CA GLN A 11 -25.15 -24.42 51.26
C GLN A 11 -24.07 -23.38 51.01
N ALA A 12 -23.38 -23.01 52.08
CA ALA A 12 -22.14 -22.25 52.06
C ALA A 12 -20.97 -23.21 51.74
N MET A 13 -20.15 -22.85 50.76
CA MET A 13 -18.77 -23.34 50.67
C MET A 13 -17.84 -22.13 50.70
N SER A 14 -17.06 -22.07 51.78
CA SER A 14 -15.88 -21.24 51.94
C SER A 14 -14.71 -21.94 51.25
N GLY A 15 -13.97 -21.23 50.39
CA GLY A 15 -12.74 -21.76 49.79
C GLY A 15 -12.25 -20.91 48.63
N THR A 16 -11.25 -20.06 48.91
CA THR A 16 -10.32 -19.45 47.93
C THR A 16 -10.97 -18.70 46.76
N MET A 17 -11.23 -17.40 46.96
CA MET A 17 -11.26 -16.45 45.86
C MET A 17 -9.83 -16.30 45.31
N ALA A 18 -9.41 -17.23 44.44
CA ALA A 18 -8.50 -16.83 43.39
C ALA A 18 -9.33 -15.91 42.49
N MET A 19 -9.19 -14.60 42.69
CA MET A 19 -9.62 -13.63 41.69
C MET A 19 -8.86 -13.97 40.41
N THR A 20 -9.46 -14.83 39.57
CA THR A 20 -9.17 -14.83 38.15
C THR A 20 -9.70 -13.50 37.67
N LEU A 21 -8.87 -12.45 37.83
CA LEU A 21 -8.98 -11.26 37.03
C LEU A 21 -9.22 -11.77 35.61
N PRO A 22 -10.31 -11.39 34.93
CA PRO A 22 -10.39 -11.64 33.51
C PRO A 22 -9.11 -11.03 32.96
N ALA A 23 -8.20 -11.88 32.47
CA ALA A 23 -7.06 -11.42 31.72
C ALA A 23 -7.69 -10.56 30.64
N ILE A 24 -7.55 -9.24 30.79
CA ILE A 24 -7.84 -8.30 29.74
C ILE A 24 -6.88 -8.76 28.67
N ALA A 25 -7.36 -9.60 27.76
CA ALA A 25 -6.67 -9.86 26.52
C ALA A 25 -6.41 -8.45 26.00
N ALA A 26 -5.15 -8.04 26.04
CA ALA A 26 -4.75 -6.76 25.50
C ALA A 26 -5.24 -6.80 24.06
N CYS A 27 -6.36 -6.15 23.79
CA CYS A 27 -6.82 -5.92 22.44
C CYS A 27 -5.66 -5.16 21.81
N SER A 28 -4.81 -5.85 21.06
CA SER A 28 -3.77 -5.19 20.29
C SER A 28 -4.52 -4.33 19.28
N ILE A 29 -4.64 -3.04 19.59
CA ILE A 29 -5.24 -2.05 18.69
C ILE A 29 -4.22 -1.87 17.57
N GLY A 30 -4.32 -2.68 16.52
CA GLY A 30 -3.47 -2.61 15.33
C GLY A 30 -2.99 -3.97 14.82
N PRO A 31 -2.55 -4.03 13.55
CA PRO A 31 -2.02 -5.25 12.95
C PRO A 31 -0.73 -5.70 13.63
N THR A 32 -0.43 -7.00 13.57
CA THR A 32 0.92 -7.48 13.89
C THR A 32 1.93 -6.99 12.84
N TYR A 33 3.22 -7.05 13.17
CA TYR A 33 4.27 -6.70 12.21
C TYR A 33 4.15 -7.55 10.94
N GLU A 34 3.89 -8.85 11.11
CA GLU A 34 3.76 -9.82 10.01
C GLU A 34 2.54 -9.51 9.14
N GLU A 35 1.41 -9.10 9.74
CA GLU A 35 0.22 -8.66 9.01
C GLU A 35 0.45 -7.36 8.22
N TRP A 36 1.15 -6.40 8.82
CA TRP A 36 1.55 -5.16 8.17
C TRP A 36 2.53 -5.40 7.02
N ALA A 37 3.59 -6.17 7.28
CA ALA A 37 4.64 -6.49 6.31
C ALA A 37 4.11 -7.30 5.11
N ALA A 38 3.01 -8.03 5.29
CA ALA A 38 2.34 -8.75 4.21
C ALA A 38 1.46 -7.85 3.32
N THR A 39 1.27 -6.57 3.65
CA THR A 39 0.49 -5.65 2.81
C THR A 39 1.24 -5.26 1.54
N ASP A 40 0.49 -5.02 0.47
CA ASP A 40 1.06 -4.56 -0.80
C ASP A 40 1.78 -3.21 -0.62
N GLY A 41 1.25 -2.31 0.21
CA GLY A 41 1.87 -1.02 0.52
C GLY A 41 3.21 -1.14 1.27
N ALA A 42 3.29 -1.99 2.31
CA ALA A 42 4.55 -2.20 3.04
C ALA A 42 5.63 -2.85 2.16
N ALA A 43 5.22 -3.70 1.21
CA ALA A 43 6.12 -4.33 0.26
C ALA A 43 6.59 -3.38 -0.87
N GLY A 44 6.08 -2.15 -0.95
CA GLY A 44 6.45 -1.23 -2.04
C GLY A 44 5.68 -1.46 -3.34
N ARG A 45 4.52 -2.13 -3.30
CA ARG A 45 3.75 -2.41 -4.52
C ARG A 45 2.86 -1.25 -4.91
N ILE A 46 2.81 -0.99 -6.21
CA ILE A 46 1.97 0.04 -6.80
C ILE A 46 1.17 -0.52 -7.98
N ASN A 47 -0.01 0.05 -8.21
CA ASN A 47 -0.84 -0.30 -9.35
C ASN A 47 -0.31 0.36 -10.63
N LEU A 48 0.52 -0.36 -11.37
CA LEU A 48 1.20 0.16 -12.56
C LEU A 48 0.26 0.44 -13.72
N ASP A 49 -0.88 -0.28 -13.83
CA ASP A 49 -1.90 0.07 -14.83
C ASP A 49 -2.49 1.45 -14.54
N ALA A 50 -2.76 1.76 -13.26
CA ALA A 50 -3.25 3.08 -12.86
C ALA A 50 -2.20 4.18 -13.04
N VAL A 51 -0.91 3.88 -12.84
CA VAL A 51 0.18 4.84 -13.10
C VAL A 51 0.27 5.18 -14.58
N GLN A 52 0.08 4.21 -15.49
CA GLN A 52 0.02 4.51 -16.93
C GLN A 52 -1.15 5.42 -17.27
N ASP A 53 -2.33 5.13 -16.71
CA ASP A 53 -3.51 5.96 -16.94
C ASP A 53 -3.32 7.38 -16.37
N ALA A 54 -2.68 7.50 -15.21
CA ALA A 54 -2.29 8.79 -14.65
C ALA A 54 -1.33 9.53 -15.58
N PHE A 55 -0.31 8.84 -16.09
CA PHE A 55 0.67 9.42 -17.02
C PHE A 55 0.00 9.96 -18.28
N LYS A 56 -0.91 9.18 -18.89
CA LYS A 56 -1.65 9.56 -20.11
C LYS A 56 -2.58 10.77 -19.93
N ARG A 57 -3.15 10.94 -18.75
CA ARG A 57 -4.16 12.00 -18.48
C ARG A 57 -3.57 13.27 -17.89
N SER A 58 -2.39 13.17 -17.30
CA SER A 58 -1.74 14.27 -16.60
C SER A 58 -1.36 15.38 -17.56
N LYS A 59 -1.62 16.62 -17.13
CA LYS A 59 -1.35 17.84 -17.91
C LYS A 59 -0.12 18.60 -17.42
N SER A 60 0.54 18.07 -16.39
CA SER A 60 1.73 18.65 -15.79
C SER A 60 2.43 17.59 -14.95
N ALA A 61 3.69 17.84 -14.63
CA ALA A 61 4.43 17.00 -13.69
C ALA A 61 3.75 16.96 -12.32
N SER A 62 3.28 18.10 -11.81
CA SER A 62 2.58 18.18 -10.52
C SER A 62 1.25 17.44 -10.49
N ASP A 63 0.50 17.40 -11.61
CA ASP A 63 -0.69 16.56 -11.71
C ASP A 63 -0.35 15.08 -11.63
N PHE A 64 0.72 14.69 -12.33
CA PHE A 64 1.20 13.31 -12.32
C PHE A 64 1.70 12.88 -10.94
N GLU A 65 2.53 13.69 -10.29
CA GLU A 65 3.00 13.47 -8.91
C GLU A 65 1.85 13.27 -7.94
N ARG A 66 0.82 14.13 -8.04
CA ARG A 66 -0.39 14.01 -7.22
C ARG A 66 -1.13 12.70 -7.51
N GLU A 67 -1.42 12.39 -8.78
CA GLU A 67 -2.15 11.16 -9.14
C GLU A 67 -1.37 9.89 -8.72
N VAL A 68 -0.06 9.84 -8.92
CA VAL A 68 0.78 8.70 -8.50
C VAL A 68 0.74 8.52 -6.99
N ASN A 69 0.82 9.61 -6.21
CA ASN A 69 0.73 9.55 -4.75
C ASN A 69 -0.68 9.20 -4.25
N GLU A 70 -1.74 9.52 -5.00
CA GLU A 70 -3.11 9.07 -4.72
C GLU A 70 -3.28 7.57 -5.00
N ILE A 71 -2.61 7.04 -6.03
CA ILE A 71 -2.59 5.61 -6.38
C ILE A 71 -1.79 4.81 -5.36
N TYR A 72 -0.66 5.35 -4.88
CA TYR A 72 0.24 4.64 -3.99
C TYR A 72 -0.33 4.48 -2.58
N GLU A 73 -0.31 3.25 -2.07
CA GLU A 73 -0.84 2.90 -0.75
C GLU A 73 0.22 2.82 0.34
N GLY A 74 1.52 2.92 0.01
CA GLY A 74 2.60 2.89 1.01
C GLY A 74 2.66 4.15 1.89
N ASP A 75 3.55 4.14 2.87
CA ASP A 75 3.71 5.28 3.78
C ASP A 75 4.57 6.40 3.18
N GLY A 76 5.61 6.05 2.41
CA GLY A 76 6.53 6.99 1.77
C GLY A 76 5.88 7.76 0.63
N LEU A 77 6.39 8.97 0.37
CA LEU A 77 5.96 9.77 -0.77
C LEU A 77 6.62 9.23 -2.04
N ILE A 78 5.90 9.21 -3.16
CA ILE A 78 6.52 8.94 -4.45
C ILE A 78 7.08 10.23 -5.02
N LEU A 79 8.40 10.24 -5.23
CA LEU A 79 9.16 11.27 -5.92
C LEU A 79 9.33 10.88 -7.38
N ILE A 80 9.11 11.83 -8.28
CA ILE A 80 9.27 11.65 -9.72
C ILE A 80 10.61 12.25 -10.14
N LEU A 81 11.41 11.45 -10.85
CA LEU A 81 12.66 11.87 -11.43
C LEU A 81 12.61 11.62 -12.94
N ALA A 82 12.89 12.64 -13.75
CA ALA A 82 13.01 12.50 -15.19
C ALA A 82 14.46 12.79 -15.60
N LYS A 83 15.06 11.90 -16.40
CA LYS A 83 16.45 12.02 -16.88
C LYS A 83 16.59 11.49 -18.30
N ASN A 84 17.47 12.09 -19.08
CA ASN A 84 17.86 11.52 -20.37
C ASN A 84 18.85 10.37 -20.17
N ASP A 85 18.66 9.32 -20.95
CA ASP A 85 19.59 8.23 -21.18
C ASP A 85 19.96 8.19 -22.67
N GLU A 86 20.88 7.31 -23.07
CA GLU A 86 21.32 7.12 -24.46
C GLU A 86 20.14 6.82 -25.41
N ASN A 87 19.05 6.24 -24.90
CA ASN A 87 17.88 5.81 -25.66
C ASN A 87 16.68 6.75 -25.57
N GLY A 88 16.81 7.90 -24.88
CA GLY A 88 15.74 8.88 -24.69
C GLY A 88 15.45 9.19 -23.22
N LEU A 89 14.36 9.90 -22.97
CA LEU A 89 13.96 10.29 -21.60
C LEU A 89 13.42 9.07 -20.82
N ILE A 90 13.75 9.02 -19.54
CA ILE A 90 13.29 8.03 -18.57
C ILE A 90 12.65 8.79 -17.41
N VAL A 91 11.41 8.45 -17.08
CA VAL A 91 10.68 8.94 -15.91
C VAL A 91 10.63 7.83 -14.86
N GLU A 92 11.23 8.05 -13.71
CA GLU A 92 11.33 7.11 -12.59
C GLU A 92 10.44 7.56 -11.43
N GLY A 93 9.83 6.59 -10.74
CA GLY A 93 9.09 6.81 -9.51
C GLY A 93 9.79 6.13 -8.33
N TRP A 94 10.30 6.94 -7.41
CA TRP A 94 11.03 6.53 -6.22
C TRP A 94 10.17 6.72 -4.97
N GLU A 95 10.11 5.74 -4.06
CA GLU A 95 9.52 5.96 -2.74
C GLU A 95 10.56 6.49 -1.76
N ASP A 96 10.30 7.69 -1.26
CA ASP A 96 11.03 8.34 -0.17
C ASP A 96 10.82 7.57 1.14
N LEU A 97 11.78 6.71 1.48
CA LEU A 97 11.75 5.86 2.66
C LEU A 97 12.38 6.52 3.88
N ASN A 98 13.33 7.43 3.67
CA ASN A 98 14.05 8.14 4.72
C ASN A 98 13.38 9.48 5.12
N ASN A 99 12.37 9.93 4.36
CA ASN A 99 11.63 11.19 4.48
C ASN A 99 12.50 12.45 4.29
N ASP A 100 13.57 12.38 3.49
CA ASP A 100 14.41 13.54 3.17
C ASP A 100 13.91 14.32 1.93
N SER A 101 12.87 13.80 1.25
CA SER A 101 12.29 14.38 0.04
C SER A 101 13.27 14.48 -1.14
N ASN A 102 14.27 13.61 -1.18
CA ASN A 102 15.27 13.54 -2.23
C ASN A 102 15.47 12.09 -2.68
N ALA A 103 15.19 11.81 -3.96
CA ALA A 103 15.33 10.46 -4.49
C ALA A 103 16.79 9.99 -4.45
N ASP A 104 17.07 8.98 -3.63
CA ASP A 104 18.41 8.43 -3.43
C ASP A 104 18.45 6.90 -3.62
N PRO A 105 19.22 6.36 -4.59
CA PRO A 105 19.34 4.92 -4.79
C PRO A 105 19.84 4.12 -3.59
N GLU A 106 20.53 4.74 -2.64
CA GLU A 106 21.02 4.05 -1.43
C GLU A 106 19.96 3.95 -0.32
N ASN A 107 19.06 4.94 -0.24
CA ASN A 107 18.14 5.09 0.88
C ASN A 107 16.65 4.96 0.50
N ASP A 108 16.32 4.99 -0.79
CA ASP A 108 14.97 4.90 -1.33
C ASP A 108 14.79 3.68 -2.23
N ASP A 109 13.53 3.40 -2.58
CA ASP A 109 13.20 2.30 -3.47
C ASP A 109 12.63 2.79 -4.80
N LEU A 110 13.27 2.37 -5.89
CA LEU A 110 12.74 2.56 -7.24
C LEU A 110 11.55 1.61 -7.42
N LEU A 111 10.37 2.14 -7.73
CA LEU A 111 9.15 1.34 -7.92
C LEU A 111 8.86 1.06 -9.39
N PHE A 112 9.09 2.06 -10.25
CA PHE A 112 8.81 1.98 -11.67
C PHE A 112 9.65 2.95 -12.51
N SER A 113 9.76 2.65 -13.80
CA SER A 113 10.22 3.58 -14.82
C SER A 113 9.29 3.58 -16.02
N ILE A 114 9.21 4.72 -16.70
CA ILE A 114 8.50 4.95 -17.96
C ILE A 114 9.54 5.48 -18.95
N THR A 115 9.72 4.80 -20.07
CA THR A 115 10.66 5.18 -21.12
C THR A 115 9.90 5.64 -22.36
N GLU A 116 10.49 6.56 -23.13
CA GLU A 116 10.01 6.80 -24.48
C GLU A 116 10.23 5.56 -25.35
N GLY A 117 9.27 5.32 -26.24
CA GLY A 117 9.40 4.43 -27.37
C GLY A 117 9.02 5.16 -28.65
N GLN A 118 9.03 4.45 -29.77
CA GLN A 118 8.68 5.03 -31.07
C GLN A 118 7.17 5.30 -31.19
N ASP A 119 6.80 6.30 -31.99
CA ASP A 119 5.41 6.61 -32.37
C ASP A 119 4.44 6.90 -31.20
N ASN A 120 4.90 7.62 -30.17
CA ASN A 120 4.14 7.89 -28.93
C ASN A 120 3.74 6.61 -28.16
N ASN A 121 4.49 5.52 -28.33
CA ASN A 121 4.44 4.39 -27.42
C ASN A 121 5.43 4.62 -26.30
N HIS A 122 5.05 4.26 -25.08
CA HIS A 122 5.90 4.32 -23.91
C HIS A 122 6.11 2.92 -23.36
N GLY A 123 7.31 2.63 -22.86
CA GLY A 123 7.58 1.42 -22.09
C GLY A 123 7.34 1.69 -20.62
N MET A 124 6.71 0.76 -19.89
CA MET A 124 6.67 0.79 -18.43
C MET A 124 7.29 -0.46 -17.84
N ARG A 125 8.22 -0.25 -16.90
CA ARG A 125 8.87 -1.32 -16.15
C ARG A 125 8.67 -1.13 -14.66
N GLY A 126 8.32 -2.20 -13.96
CA GLY A 126 8.32 -2.22 -12.49
C GLY A 126 9.66 -2.68 -11.93
N TYR A 127 9.96 -2.27 -10.70
CA TYR A 127 11.17 -2.61 -9.95
C TYR A 127 10.81 -3.11 -8.55
N GLY A 128 11.77 -3.79 -7.90
CA GLY A 128 11.57 -4.41 -6.59
C GLY A 128 10.35 -5.35 -6.58
N ALA A 129 9.42 -5.07 -5.66
CA ALA A 129 8.15 -5.79 -5.53
C ALA A 129 7.25 -5.74 -6.78
N ASN A 130 7.52 -4.81 -7.69
CA ASN A 130 6.83 -4.61 -8.96
C ASN A 130 7.59 -5.20 -10.16
N GLY A 131 8.73 -5.85 -9.96
CA GLY A 131 9.61 -6.40 -11.02
C GLY A 131 8.96 -7.45 -11.93
N TYR A 132 7.74 -7.90 -11.64
CA TYR A 132 6.96 -8.79 -12.49
C TYR A 132 6.35 -8.05 -13.70
N TYR A 133 6.32 -6.71 -13.66
CA TYR A 133 5.64 -5.90 -14.65
C TYR A 133 6.61 -5.33 -15.69
N ASN A 134 6.28 -5.59 -16.96
CA ASN A 134 6.92 -4.98 -18.10
C ASN A 134 5.89 -4.91 -19.23
N ASN A 135 5.42 -3.72 -19.56
CA ASN A 135 4.39 -3.55 -20.60
C ASN A 135 4.57 -2.22 -21.34
N GLY A 136 4.24 -2.20 -22.63
CA GLY A 136 4.14 -0.98 -23.41
C GLY A 136 2.74 -0.37 -23.32
N PHE A 137 2.63 0.94 -23.47
CA PHE A 137 1.36 1.63 -23.57
C PHE A 137 1.41 2.79 -24.56
N GLY A 138 0.36 2.94 -25.36
CA GLY A 138 0.16 4.13 -26.19
C GLY A 138 -0.47 5.26 -25.37
N GLY A 139 -0.14 6.50 -25.71
CA GLY A 139 -0.68 7.70 -25.06
C GLY A 139 -0.17 8.95 -25.76
N SER A 140 -0.73 10.12 -25.44
CA SER A 140 -0.09 11.34 -25.95
C SER A 140 1.22 11.57 -25.22
N GLY A 141 2.29 11.85 -25.96
CA GLY A 141 3.58 12.26 -25.41
C GLY A 141 3.56 13.65 -24.77
N PHE A 142 2.38 14.21 -24.40
CA PHE A 142 2.28 15.58 -23.89
C PHE A 142 3.01 15.78 -22.56
N LEU A 143 2.75 14.92 -21.56
CA LEU A 143 3.48 14.99 -20.29
C LEU A 143 4.97 14.71 -20.51
N PHE A 144 5.27 13.77 -21.39
CA PHE A 144 6.63 13.40 -21.74
C PHE A 144 7.40 14.59 -22.34
N GLY A 145 6.83 15.25 -23.36
CA GLY A 145 7.36 16.46 -23.97
C GLY A 145 7.37 17.67 -23.03
N TYR A 146 6.43 17.78 -22.10
CA TYR A 146 6.47 18.79 -21.04
C TYR A 146 7.65 18.56 -20.10
N LEU A 147 7.90 17.31 -19.67
CA LEU A 147 9.03 16.96 -18.81
C LEU A 147 10.37 17.19 -19.53
N VAL A 148 10.45 16.92 -20.84
CA VAL A 148 11.59 17.35 -21.68
C VAL A 148 11.70 18.87 -21.74
N GLY A 149 10.59 19.59 -21.93
CA GLY A 149 10.56 21.05 -22.03
C GLY A 149 10.91 21.78 -20.72
N SER A 150 10.57 21.20 -19.57
CA SER A 150 10.96 21.74 -18.25
C SER A 150 12.45 21.60 -17.96
N ALA A 151 13.16 20.83 -18.78
CA ALA A 151 14.52 20.39 -18.53
C ALA A 151 15.61 21.18 -19.24
N PHE A 152 15.28 22.30 -19.89
CA PHE A 152 16.26 23.22 -20.48
C PHE A 152 17.04 24.04 -19.42
N VAL A 153 17.19 23.51 -18.19
CA VAL A 153 18.01 24.09 -17.12
C VAL A 153 19.37 23.37 -17.08
N PRO A 154 20.52 24.07 -16.97
CA PRO A 154 21.83 23.54 -17.44
C PRO A 154 22.55 22.54 -16.53
N ARG A 155 21.88 21.86 -15.60
CA ARG A 155 22.55 20.98 -14.63
C ARG A 155 21.75 19.68 -14.51
N GLY A 156 22.43 18.57 -14.82
CA GLY A 156 21.84 17.24 -15.00
C GLY A 156 20.75 16.88 -13.97
N TYR A 157 19.82 16.03 -14.44
CA TYR A 157 18.45 15.77 -13.98
C TYR A 157 17.43 16.71 -14.64
N TYR A 158 16.64 16.14 -15.56
CA TYR A 158 15.77 16.87 -16.48
C TYR A 158 14.46 17.32 -15.77
N TYR A 159 14.01 16.59 -14.76
CA TYR A 159 13.04 17.05 -13.77
C TYR A 159 13.19 16.23 -12.48
N HIS A 160 12.96 16.83 -11.32
CA HIS A 160 12.80 16.07 -10.08
C HIS A 160 11.69 16.73 -9.24
N THR A 161 10.97 15.94 -8.45
CA THR A 161 10.05 16.46 -7.43
C THR A 161 10.81 17.41 -6.50
N PRO A 162 10.48 18.71 -6.47
CA PRO A 162 11.20 19.65 -5.62
C PRO A 162 10.98 19.29 -4.13
N PRO A 163 12.03 19.27 -3.29
CA PRO A 163 11.86 19.01 -1.85
C PRO A 163 10.87 19.96 -1.17
N THR A 164 10.74 21.19 -1.68
CA THR A 164 9.78 22.19 -1.21
C THR A 164 8.32 21.83 -1.52
N ALA A 165 8.06 20.95 -2.50
CA ALA A 165 6.72 20.47 -2.84
C ALA A 165 6.26 19.30 -1.97
N ALA A 166 7.20 18.54 -1.39
CA ALA A 166 6.91 17.31 -0.63
C ALA A 166 5.92 17.50 0.53
N PRO A 167 6.00 18.55 1.37
CA PRO A 167 4.99 18.78 2.41
C PRO A 167 3.58 19.00 1.84
N GLY A 168 3.49 19.68 0.69
CA GLY A 168 2.24 19.93 -0.02
C GLY A 168 1.62 18.65 -0.58
N LEU A 169 2.44 17.83 -1.26
CA LEU A 169 2.04 16.53 -1.82
C LEU A 169 1.61 15.57 -0.71
N LYS A 170 2.37 15.49 0.38
CA LYS A 170 2.03 14.65 1.54
C LYS A 170 0.67 15.05 2.13
N ARG A 171 0.44 16.35 2.34
CA ARG A 171 -0.85 16.86 2.83
C ARG A 171 -1.99 16.53 1.87
N GLN A 172 -1.79 16.71 0.56
CA GLN A 172 -2.80 16.37 -0.45
C GLN A 172 -3.17 14.88 -0.42
N ARG A 173 -2.16 14.00 -0.39
CA ARG A 173 -2.33 12.56 -0.26
C ARG A 173 -3.09 12.19 1.01
N ASP A 174 -2.69 12.74 2.15
CA ASP A 174 -3.33 12.43 3.44
C ASP A 174 -4.78 12.92 3.49
N MET A 175 -5.08 14.07 2.87
CA MET A 175 -6.47 14.52 2.69
C MET A 175 -7.25 13.60 1.76
N TYR A 176 -6.66 13.20 0.63
CA TYR A 176 -7.27 12.27 -0.32
C TYR A 176 -7.62 10.94 0.35
N ARG A 177 -6.72 10.39 1.17
CA ARG A 177 -6.92 9.14 1.93
C ARG A 177 -8.12 9.17 2.89
N ARG A 178 -8.62 10.36 3.24
CA ARG A 178 -9.83 10.54 4.08
C ARG A 178 -11.13 10.56 3.26
N THR A 179 -11.06 10.53 1.94
CA THR A 179 -12.22 10.66 1.06
C THR A 179 -12.83 9.30 0.67
N SER A 180 -14.06 9.31 0.16
CA SER A 180 -14.66 8.14 -0.48
C SER A 180 -13.95 7.72 -1.77
N ARG A 181 -13.27 8.65 -2.45
CA ARG A 181 -12.52 8.38 -3.68
C ARG A 181 -11.33 7.46 -3.41
N TYR A 182 -10.65 7.67 -2.28
CA TYR A 182 -9.59 6.75 -1.85
C TYR A 182 -10.10 5.32 -1.64
N ARG A 183 -11.31 5.13 -1.10
CA ARG A 183 -11.88 3.77 -0.97
C ARG A 183 -12.08 3.10 -2.32
N SER A 184 -12.52 3.86 -3.33
CA SER A 184 -12.59 3.37 -4.70
C SER A 184 -11.22 3.04 -5.27
N GLN A 185 -10.21 3.87 -5.00
CA GLN A 185 -8.82 3.62 -5.42
C GLN A 185 -8.25 2.34 -4.81
N VAL A 186 -8.44 2.11 -3.51
CA VAL A 186 -8.02 0.87 -2.81
C VAL A 186 -8.70 -0.35 -3.42
N SER A 187 -9.99 -0.25 -3.77
CA SER A 187 -10.69 -1.32 -4.48
C SER A 187 -10.08 -1.58 -5.87
N THR A 188 -9.75 -0.53 -6.62
CA THR A 188 -9.09 -0.65 -7.93
C THR A 188 -7.72 -1.32 -7.82
N ASN A 189 -6.91 -0.88 -6.86
CA ASN A 189 -5.60 -1.47 -6.57
C ASN A 189 -5.72 -2.94 -6.14
N SER A 190 -6.68 -3.26 -5.28
CA SER A 190 -6.96 -4.63 -4.85
C SER A 190 -7.31 -5.56 -6.02
N LYS A 191 -8.13 -5.07 -6.97
CA LYS A 191 -8.46 -5.82 -8.20
C LYS A 191 -7.23 -6.01 -9.08
N TYR A 192 -6.43 -4.96 -9.25
CA TYR A 192 -5.18 -5.02 -9.99
C TYR A 192 -4.23 -6.08 -9.41
N PHE A 193 -3.92 -6.03 -8.11
CA PHE A 193 -3.02 -6.98 -7.46
C PHE A 193 -3.54 -8.42 -7.53
N SER A 194 -4.86 -8.62 -7.38
CA SER A 194 -5.47 -9.95 -7.53
C SER A 194 -5.34 -10.48 -8.96
N ARG A 195 -5.55 -9.62 -9.97
CA ARG A 195 -5.38 -9.96 -11.38
C ARG A 195 -3.92 -10.30 -11.69
N GLN A 196 -2.98 -9.47 -11.23
CA GLN A 196 -1.56 -9.70 -11.48
C GLN A 196 -1.04 -10.97 -10.79
N LYS A 197 -1.53 -11.27 -9.58
CA LYS A 197 -1.25 -12.54 -8.91
C LYS A 197 -1.69 -13.74 -9.75
N SER A 198 -2.84 -13.65 -10.41
CA SER A 198 -3.32 -14.72 -11.31
C SER A 198 -2.56 -14.75 -12.64
N PHE A 199 -2.27 -13.60 -13.24
CA PHE A 199 -1.69 -13.51 -14.59
C PHE A 199 -0.18 -13.74 -14.60
N ALA A 200 0.57 -13.02 -13.77
CA ALA A 200 2.03 -13.16 -13.67
C ALA A 200 2.45 -14.30 -12.72
N GLY A 201 1.54 -14.83 -11.89
CA GLY A 201 1.71 -16.08 -11.17
C GLY A 201 2.95 -16.13 -10.27
N SER A 202 3.86 -17.05 -10.59
CA SER A 202 5.12 -17.22 -9.86
C SER A 202 6.00 -15.96 -9.93
N LYS A 203 6.05 -15.26 -11.06
CA LYS A 203 6.82 -14.01 -11.19
C LYS A 203 6.30 -12.95 -10.22
N TYR A 204 4.98 -12.77 -10.12
CA TYR A 204 4.37 -11.84 -9.17
C TYR A 204 4.75 -12.17 -7.72
N THR A 205 4.68 -13.45 -7.36
CA THR A 205 4.99 -13.92 -6.01
C THR A 205 6.48 -13.77 -5.68
N SER A 206 7.37 -14.10 -6.62
CA SER A 206 8.81 -13.96 -6.47
C SER A 206 9.24 -12.51 -6.39
N SER A 207 8.70 -11.64 -7.26
CA SER A 207 9.00 -10.21 -7.22
C SER A 207 8.60 -9.59 -5.89
N GLY A 208 7.47 -9.99 -5.29
CA GLY A 208 7.08 -9.52 -3.96
C GLY A 208 8.09 -9.82 -2.83
N LYS A 209 9.04 -10.73 -3.05
CA LYS A 209 10.16 -11.02 -2.13
C LYS A 209 11.46 -10.31 -2.51
N ASN A 210 11.52 -9.76 -3.71
CA ASN A 210 12.67 -9.00 -4.22
C ASN A 210 12.51 -7.54 -3.80
N VAL A 211 12.79 -7.26 -2.54
CA VAL A 211 12.80 -5.90 -1.98
C VAL A 211 14.21 -5.32 -2.03
N SER A 212 14.35 -4.01 -2.13
CA SER A 212 15.66 -3.36 -2.07
C SER A 212 16.23 -3.32 -0.66
N ASN A 213 17.55 -3.13 -0.53
CA ASN A 213 18.20 -2.97 0.76
C ASN A 213 17.61 -1.81 1.59
N ALA A 214 17.25 -0.71 0.91
CA ALA A 214 16.57 0.44 1.49
C ALA A 214 15.22 0.04 2.11
N ARG A 215 14.42 -0.76 1.38
CA ARG A 215 13.15 -1.31 1.86
C ARG A 215 13.33 -2.25 3.05
N GLU A 216 14.29 -3.16 3.00
CA GLU A 216 14.57 -4.09 4.10
C GLU A 216 14.94 -3.32 5.38
N LYS A 217 15.79 -2.29 5.25
CA LYS A 217 16.15 -1.38 6.35
C LYS A 217 14.93 -0.63 6.87
N TYR A 218 14.07 -0.13 6.00
CA TYR A 218 12.82 0.52 6.37
C TYR A 218 11.91 -0.44 7.17
N MET A 219 11.63 -1.63 6.66
CA MET A 219 10.78 -2.62 7.33
C MET A 219 11.35 -3.04 8.70
N SER A 220 12.67 -3.24 8.78
CA SER A 220 13.36 -3.51 10.04
C SER A 220 13.21 -2.37 11.05
N THR A 221 13.35 -1.13 10.58
CA THR A 221 13.16 0.08 11.41
C THR A 221 11.70 0.21 11.87
N GLN A 222 10.73 -0.07 10.99
CA GLN A 222 9.32 -0.08 11.38
C GLN A 222 9.07 -1.12 12.48
N LYS A 223 9.63 -2.32 12.34
CA LYS A 223 9.54 -3.39 13.35
C LYS A 223 10.10 -2.96 14.71
N SER A 224 11.29 -2.37 14.73
CA SER A 224 11.98 -2.01 15.98
C SER A 224 11.35 -0.80 16.67
N THR A 225 10.87 0.18 15.91
CA THR A 225 10.21 1.39 16.44
C THR A 225 8.75 1.19 16.77
N GLY A 226 8.11 0.15 16.23
CA GLY A 226 6.68 -0.09 16.39
C GLY A 226 5.78 0.82 15.54
N ASN A 227 6.38 1.64 14.67
CA ASN A 227 5.67 2.58 13.79
C ASN A 227 4.73 1.88 12.78
N PHE A 228 4.94 0.59 12.51
CA PHE A 228 4.01 -0.22 11.71
C PHE A 228 2.57 -0.21 12.26
N LYS A 229 2.38 0.00 13.57
CA LYS A 229 1.05 0.03 14.20
C LYS A 229 0.22 1.25 13.82
N SER A 230 0.88 2.36 13.51
CA SER A 230 0.26 3.60 13.04
C SER A 230 0.38 3.80 11.53
N SER A 231 0.92 2.80 10.82
CA SER A 231 1.08 2.83 9.38
C SER A 231 -0.26 2.97 8.67
N SER A 232 -0.24 3.73 7.59
CA SER A 232 -1.37 3.93 6.70
C SER A 232 -1.30 3.03 5.47
N THR A 233 -0.25 2.20 5.36
CA THR A 233 -0.17 1.11 4.38
C THR A 233 -1.46 0.32 4.42
N GLY A 234 -1.98 -0.07 3.26
CA GLY A 234 -3.32 -0.67 3.08
C GLY A 234 -3.55 -1.97 3.85
N VAL A 235 -3.52 -1.92 5.18
CA VAL A 235 -3.87 -3.01 6.07
C VAL A 235 -5.36 -3.19 5.90
N ARG A 236 -5.71 -4.18 5.09
CA ARG A 236 -7.07 -4.55 4.69
C ARG A 236 -7.95 -5.02 5.87
N SER A 237 -7.53 -4.78 7.11
CA SER A 237 -8.15 -5.28 8.36
C SER A 237 -8.71 -4.18 9.27
N SER A 238 -9.20 -3.05 8.74
CA SER A 238 -9.93 -2.08 9.59
C SER A 238 -11.14 -1.40 8.94
N TRP A 239 -11.62 -1.87 7.79
CA TRP A 239 -12.79 -1.26 7.13
C TRP A 239 -13.99 -2.22 7.06
N GLY A 240 -14.33 -2.80 8.22
CA GLY A 240 -15.50 -3.68 8.38
C GLY A 240 -15.84 -4.16 9.80
N SER A 241 -14.94 -4.04 10.78
CA SER A 241 -15.23 -4.44 12.17
C SER A 241 -15.62 -3.25 13.04
N THR A 242 -16.67 -2.51 12.65
CA THR A 242 -17.47 -1.83 13.68
C THR A 242 -18.40 -2.90 14.24
N SER A 243 -18.07 -3.39 15.43
CA SER A 243 -18.96 -4.18 16.28
C SER A 243 -20.19 -3.35 16.63
N ARG A 244 -21.15 -3.28 15.70
CA ARG A 244 -22.53 -2.96 16.05
C ARG A 244 -23.12 -4.23 16.66
N SER A 245 -23.02 -4.30 17.97
CA SER A 245 -23.99 -5.06 18.77
C SER A 245 -25.39 -4.59 18.38
N ALA A 246 -26.11 -5.43 17.65
CA ALA A 246 -27.55 -5.27 17.46
C ALA A 246 -28.15 -6.65 17.18
N TYR A 247 -28.78 -7.17 18.21
CA TYR A 247 -29.83 -8.17 18.18
C TYR A 247 -30.75 -7.98 16.94
N GLY A 248 -31.00 -9.02 16.14
CA GLY A 248 -32.12 -8.97 15.17
C GLY A 248 -31.91 -9.68 13.83
N SER A 249 -32.45 -10.89 13.76
CA SER A 249 -32.87 -11.72 12.62
C SER A 249 -33.04 -11.11 11.21
N ARG A 250 -32.80 -12.00 10.22
CA ARG A 250 -33.30 -12.07 8.82
C ARG A 250 -32.68 -11.16 7.75
N GLY A 251 -31.83 -11.81 6.94
CA GLY A 251 -31.92 -11.80 5.46
C GLY A 251 -31.48 -10.55 4.72
N SER A 252 -30.29 -10.58 4.12
CA SER A 252 -30.07 -10.05 2.76
C SER A 252 -28.68 -10.38 2.20
N ARG A 253 -28.67 -10.45 0.87
CA ARG A 253 -27.54 -10.60 -0.04
C ARG A 253 -26.49 -9.50 0.20
N GLY A 254 -25.22 -9.87 0.20
CA GLY A 254 -24.10 -8.94 0.19
C GLY A 254 -22.79 -9.70 0.21
N GLY A 255 -22.13 -9.81 -0.94
CA GLY A 255 -20.84 -10.49 -1.09
C GLY A 255 -19.77 -9.78 -0.24
N GLY A 256 -19.46 -10.37 0.91
CA GLY A 256 -18.36 -9.93 1.76
C GLY A 256 -17.02 -10.22 1.09
N PHE A 257 -16.14 -9.22 1.12
CA PHE A 257 -14.73 -9.37 0.78
C PHE A 257 -14.11 -10.47 1.63
N ARG A 258 -13.92 -11.67 1.07
CA ARG A 258 -13.05 -12.70 1.64
C ARG A 258 -11.61 -12.30 1.36
N GLY A 259 -10.99 -11.65 2.32
CA GLY A 259 -9.54 -11.45 2.33
C GLY A 259 -8.84 -12.79 2.43
N TYR A 260 -8.21 -13.23 1.35
CA TYR A 260 -7.25 -14.33 1.38
C TYR A 260 -5.91 -13.78 1.85
N GLY A 261 -5.74 -13.67 3.17
CA GLY A 261 -4.43 -13.57 3.81
C GLY A 261 -3.71 -14.91 3.67
N GLY A 262 -2.70 -14.95 2.81
CA GLY A 262 -1.85 -16.12 2.62
C GLY A 262 -0.86 -16.24 3.78
N GLY A 263 -1.30 -16.83 4.90
CA GLY A 263 -0.40 -17.39 5.89
C GLY A 263 0.16 -18.71 5.38
N GLN A 264 1.48 -18.81 5.21
CA GLN A 264 2.14 -20.09 4.93
C GLN A 264 1.83 -21.07 6.08
N ARG A 265 1.25 -22.24 5.76
CA ARG A 265 1.28 -23.39 6.68
C ARG A 265 2.73 -23.89 6.72
N ILE A 266 3.39 -23.71 7.86
CA ILE A 266 4.54 -24.54 8.20
C ILE A 266 3.99 -25.94 8.48
N ILE A 267 4.26 -26.87 7.58
CA ILE A 267 4.05 -28.30 7.82
C ILE A 267 5.21 -28.73 8.72
N GLY A 268 4.93 -28.90 10.02
CA GLY A 268 5.83 -29.66 10.88
C GLY A 268 5.88 -31.09 10.37
N VAL A 269 7.05 -31.52 9.91
CA VAL A 269 7.35 -32.92 9.63
C VAL A 269 7.87 -33.51 10.94
N SER A 270 7.04 -34.40 11.51
CA SER A 270 7.29 -35.48 12.47
C SER A 270 8.34 -35.27 13.57
#